data_AF-A0AAI8V8V8-F1
#
_entry.id   AF-A0AAI8V8V8-F1
#
_cell.length_a   1.000
_cell.length_b   1.000
_cell.length_c   1.000
_cell.angle_alpha   90.00
_cell.angle_beta   90.00
_cell.angle_gamma   90.00
#
_symmetry.space_group_name_H-M   'P 1'
#
loop_
_entity.id
_entity.type
_entity.pdbx_description
1 polymer ?
#
loop_
_entity_poly.entity_id
_entity_poly.type
_entity_poly.pdbx_seq_one_letter_code
_entity_poly.pdbx_strand_id
1 'polypeptide(L)'
;MSPTQRRTIGTALPISRGIWARLRSASEAAWKLRSPLRLRYSYAILRDWSPTPLLSWLRLLWPIPWHFSTRLPENPRYLQQNPELVAHRNDRVYDMTLMPMWRGRDSPQRSFYRMYENFCAEQGVLLGYETEYFWKHAEPAWALRLLPKPRACGHPDLQRDAVMASFLEDVVNAFNWRLELGLRRGAPLVERADDGTPAPFVPERCPDWVAQVGPLPETLLLHEDWDMLIPGDDAGASVHLEPYRKRNIVAGDTESGINGYLRTG
;
A
#
# COMPACT_ATOMS: atom_id res chain seq x y z
N MET A 1 -24.87 2.65 -93.33
CA MET A 1 -23.58 1.97 -93.52
C MET A 1 -22.89 1.90 -92.17
N SER A 2 -22.75 0.69 -91.60
CA SER A 2 -22.01 0.36 -90.36
C SER A 2 -20.48 0.31 -90.63
N PRO A 3 -19.59 -0.14 -89.72
CA PRO A 3 -19.58 -0.30 -88.24
C PRO A 3 -18.30 0.35 -87.61
N THR A 4 -18.03 0.41 -86.29
CA THR A 4 -17.37 -0.67 -85.52
C THR A 4 -17.14 -0.24 -84.06
N GLN A 5 -17.61 -1.07 -83.12
CA GLN A 5 -17.36 -1.01 -81.68
C GLN A 5 -15.90 -1.35 -81.32
N ARG A 6 -15.38 -0.73 -80.24
CA ARG A 6 -14.47 -1.40 -79.29
C ARG A 6 -14.97 -1.22 -77.86
N ARG A 7 -15.20 -2.36 -77.19
CA ARG A 7 -15.24 -2.57 -75.72
C ARG A 7 -13.88 -2.13 -75.13
N THR A 8 -13.75 -1.71 -73.87
CA THR A 8 -13.80 -2.58 -72.69
C THR A 8 -13.63 -1.81 -71.36
N ILE A 9 -14.38 -2.27 -70.35
CA ILE A 9 -13.98 -2.61 -68.96
C ILE A 9 -13.67 -1.47 -67.96
N GLY A 10 -14.45 -1.48 -66.87
CA GLY A 10 -13.86 -1.49 -65.53
C GLY A 10 -14.20 -0.32 -64.60
N THR A 11 -15.45 -0.19 -64.17
CA THR A 11 -15.78 0.56 -62.95
C THR A 11 -15.31 -0.24 -61.72
N ALA A 12 -14.12 0.09 -61.22
CA ALA A 12 -13.65 -0.41 -59.92
C ALA A 12 -14.30 0.40 -58.79
N LEU A 13 -15.10 -0.28 -57.97
CA LEU A 13 -15.76 0.26 -56.77
C LEU A 13 -14.74 0.69 -55.69
N PRO A 14 -14.96 1.80 -54.97
CA PRO A 14 -14.10 2.21 -53.86
C PRO A 14 -14.52 1.49 -52.56
N ILE A 15 -14.26 0.19 -52.45
CA ILE A 15 -14.66 -0.61 -51.26
C ILE A 15 -13.62 -0.53 -50.13
N SER A 16 -12.42 0.03 -50.34
CA SER A 16 -11.35 -0.10 -49.34
C SER A 16 -11.41 0.88 -48.17
N ARG A 17 -12.10 2.03 -48.23
CA ARG A 17 -12.00 3.04 -47.16
C ARG A 17 -12.87 2.76 -45.92
N GLY A 18 -14.02 2.10 -46.08
CA GLY A 18 -14.94 1.81 -44.97
C GLY A 18 -14.49 0.66 -44.06
N ILE A 19 -13.80 -0.34 -44.62
CA ILE A 19 -13.32 -1.51 -43.88
C ILE A 19 -12.17 -1.12 -42.95
N TRP A 20 -11.23 -0.30 -43.43
CA TRP A 20 -10.13 0.20 -42.60
C TRP A 20 -10.59 1.17 -41.51
N ALA A 21 -11.62 1.97 -41.75
CA ALA A 21 -12.22 2.84 -40.74
C ALA A 21 -12.97 2.05 -39.65
N ARG A 22 -13.70 0.99 -40.04
CA ARG A 22 -14.38 0.08 -39.10
C ARG A 22 -13.40 -0.79 -38.30
N LEU A 23 -12.31 -1.24 -38.90
CA LEU A 23 -11.23 -1.94 -38.18
C LEU A 23 -10.48 -1.02 -37.22
N ARG A 24 -10.30 0.26 -37.56
CA ARG A 24 -9.74 1.26 -36.63
C ARG A 24 -10.68 1.60 -35.48
N SER A 25 -11.98 1.73 -35.75
CA SER A 25 -12.99 1.95 -34.71
C SER A 25 -13.15 0.72 -33.80
N ALA A 26 -13.11 -0.49 -34.35
CA ALA A 26 -13.15 -1.73 -33.57
C ALA A 26 -11.85 -1.94 -32.77
N SER A 27 -10.69 -1.57 -33.32
CA SER A 27 -9.45 -1.57 -32.55
C SER A 27 -9.50 -0.52 -31.47
N GLU A 28 -9.99 0.71 -31.70
CA GLU A 28 -10.19 1.75 -30.68
C GLU A 28 -11.22 1.37 -29.61
N ALA A 29 -12.29 0.66 -29.98
CA ALA A 29 -13.23 0.07 -29.04
C ALA A 29 -12.58 -1.08 -28.23
N ALA A 30 -11.71 -1.88 -28.85
CA ALA A 30 -10.88 -2.87 -28.15
C ALA A 30 -9.75 -2.23 -27.32
N TRP A 31 -9.26 -1.03 -27.68
CA TRP A 31 -8.35 -0.21 -26.90
C TRP A 31 -9.06 0.41 -25.69
N LYS A 32 -10.39 0.62 -25.77
CA LYS A 32 -11.27 0.99 -24.65
C LYS A 32 -11.67 -0.22 -23.78
N LEU A 33 -11.59 -1.45 -24.30
CA LEU A 33 -11.52 -2.68 -23.50
C LEU A 33 -10.13 -2.78 -22.85
N ARG A 34 -9.69 -1.73 -22.13
CA ARG A 34 -8.59 -1.84 -21.18
C ARG A 34 -9.06 -2.81 -20.11
N SER A 35 -8.62 -4.07 -20.22
CA SER A 35 -8.77 -5.03 -19.13
C SER A 35 -8.34 -4.31 -17.83
N PRO A 36 -9.18 -4.31 -16.78
CA PRO A 36 -8.89 -3.59 -15.53
C PRO A 36 -7.56 -4.04 -14.91
N LEU A 37 -7.09 -5.23 -15.29
CA LEU A 37 -5.86 -5.86 -14.86
C LEU A 37 -4.59 -5.23 -15.47
N ARG A 38 -4.73 -4.39 -16.51
CA ARG A 38 -3.64 -3.68 -17.21
C ARG A 38 -2.41 -4.57 -17.47
N LEU A 39 -2.62 -5.80 -17.94
CA LEU A 39 -1.59 -6.84 -18.01
C LEU A 39 -0.31 -6.43 -18.77
N ARG A 40 -0.45 -5.65 -19.85
CA ARG A 40 0.69 -5.13 -20.63
C ARG A 40 1.53 -4.13 -19.82
N TYR A 41 0.88 -3.30 -19.00
CA TYR A 41 1.54 -2.34 -18.12
C TYR A 41 2.28 -3.07 -17.00
N SER A 42 1.64 -4.08 -16.39
CA SER A 42 2.31 -4.93 -15.39
C SER A 42 3.52 -5.65 -15.96
N TYR A 43 3.45 -6.15 -17.21
CA TYR A 43 4.60 -6.74 -17.88
C TYR A 43 5.71 -5.71 -18.16
N ALA A 44 5.35 -4.48 -18.57
CA ALA A 44 6.31 -3.41 -18.80
C ALA A 44 7.10 -3.07 -17.52
N ILE A 45 6.40 -2.90 -16.38
CA ILE A 45 7.03 -2.71 -15.07
C ILE A 45 7.97 -3.87 -14.76
N LEU A 46 7.51 -5.12 -14.88
CA LEU A 46 8.33 -6.29 -14.59
C LEU A 46 9.58 -6.40 -15.48
N ARG A 47 9.51 -5.96 -16.73
CA ARG A 47 10.64 -5.99 -17.66
C ARG A 47 11.80 -5.10 -17.21
N ASP A 48 11.51 -4.04 -16.46
CA ASP A 48 12.52 -3.05 -16.09
C ASP A 48 13.41 -3.52 -14.92
N TRP A 49 12.93 -4.43 -14.08
CA TRP A 49 13.67 -4.88 -12.88
C TRP A 49 13.67 -6.38 -12.62
N SER A 50 12.75 -7.16 -13.20
CA SER A 50 12.72 -8.61 -12.97
C SER A 50 13.76 -9.32 -13.86
N PRO A 51 14.62 -10.19 -13.31
CA PRO A 51 15.53 -11.00 -14.13
C PRO A 51 14.79 -11.96 -15.08
N THR A 52 13.54 -12.31 -14.74
CA THR A 52 12.70 -13.25 -15.50
C THR A 52 11.29 -12.67 -15.67
N PRO A 53 11.11 -11.62 -16.49
CA PRO A 53 9.87 -10.86 -16.52
C PRO A 53 8.68 -11.68 -16.99
N LEU A 54 8.87 -12.57 -17.96
CA LEU A 54 7.82 -13.49 -18.42
C LEU A 54 7.38 -14.45 -17.32
N LEU A 55 8.32 -15.04 -16.58
CA LEU A 55 8.01 -15.97 -15.50
C LEU A 55 7.33 -15.26 -14.33
N SER A 56 7.82 -14.09 -13.93
CA SER A 56 7.19 -13.26 -12.90
C SER A 56 5.78 -12.84 -13.29
N TRP A 57 5.56 -12.48 -14.55
CA TRP A 57 4.24 -12.13 -15.07
C TRP A 57 3.29 -13.33 -15.09
N LEU A 58 3.76 -14.51 -15.53
CA LEU A 58 2.98 -15.75 -15.48
C LEU A 58 2.64 -16.14 -14.04
N ARG A 59 3.54 -15.92 -13.08
CA ARG A 59 3.28 -16.15 -11.65
C ARG A 59 2.20 -15.21 -11.10
N LEU A 60 2.10 -13.97 -11.57
CA LEU A 60 1.00 -13.08 -11.19
C LEU A 60 -0.36 -13.59 -11.70
N LEU A 61 -0.38 -14.24 -12.86
CA LEU A 61 -1.58 -14.83 -13.45
C LEU A 61 -1.96 -16.18 -12.83
N TRP A 62 -1.02 -16.84 -12.14
CA TRP A 62 -1.22 -18.16 -11.58
C TRP A 62 -2.17 -18.12 -10.36
N PRO A 63 -3.35 -18.75 -10.39
CA PRO A 63 -4.42 -18.48 -9.42
C PRO A 63 -4.22 -19.12 -8.03
N ILE A 64 -3.24 -20.02 -7.84
CA ILE A 64 -3.12 -20.83 -6.61
C ILE A 64 -1.70 -20.73 -6.00
N PRO A 65 -1.55 -20.27 -4.75
CA PRO A 65 -2.56 -19.62 -3.92
C PRO A 65 -3.00 -18.27 -4.51
N TRP A 66 -4.22 -17.83 -4.23
CA TRP A 66 -4.72 -16.55 -4.76
C TRP A 66 -3.97 -15.37 -4.14
N HIS A 67 -3.91 -15.31 -2.82
CA HIS A 67 -3.14 -14.29 -2.10
C HIS A 67 -1.68 -14.71 -1.96
N PHE A 68 -0.78 -13.74 -1.96
CA PHE A 68 0.62 -14.01 -1.66
C PHE A 68 0.79 -14.52 -0.24
N SER A 69 1.73 -15.45 -0.06
CA SER A 69 2.06 -15.95 1.27
C SER A 69 2.53 -14.80 2.16
N THR A 70 2.00 -14.79 3.37
CA THR A 70 2.40 -13.83 4.39
C THR A 70 3.56 -14.45 5.16
N ARG A 71 4.72 -13.79 5.13
CA ARG A 71 5.89 -14.19 5.93
C ARG A 71 5.91 -13.33 7.18
N LEU A 72 5.99 -13.98 8.34
CA LEU A 72 6.11 -13.28 9.60
C LEU A 72 7.44 -12.51 9.62
N PRO A 73 7.45 -11.21 9.94
CA PRO A 73 8.67 -10.42 9.91
C PRO A 73 9.56 -10.73 11.12
N GLU A 74 10.81 -10.35 10.99
CA GLU A 74 11.85 -10.60 11.99
C GLU A 74 11.65 -9.75 13.26
N ASN A 75 12.41 -10.08 14.29
CA ASN A 75 12.44 -9.33 15.54
C ASN A 75 12.84 -7.85 15.30
N PRO A 76 12.25 -6.88 16.02
CA PRO A 76 12.52 -5.46 15.77
C PRO A 76 14.01 -5.10 15.89
N ARG A 77 14.75 -5.68 16.85
CA ARG A 77 16.19 -5.40 17.01
C ARG A 77 17.01 -5.90 15.82
N TYR A 78 16.62 -7.03 15.24
CA TYR A 78 17.29 -7.56 14.05
C TYR A 78 17.09 -6.62 12.86
N LEU A 79 15.87 -6.10 12.68
CA LEU A 79 15.54 -5.16 11.60
C LEU A 79 16.28 -3.83 11.77
N GLN A 80 16.35 -3.31 13.00
CA GLN A 80 17.10 -2.09 13.35
C GLN A 80 18.61 -2.23 13.04
N GLN A 81 19.19 -3.41 13.29
CA GLN A 81 20.60 -3.69 12.98
C GLN A 81 20.87 -3.91 11.49
N ASN A 82 19.83 -4.21 10.70
CA ASN A 82 19.95 -4.56 9.29
C ASN A 82 19.00 -3.74 8.40
N PRO A 83 19.06 -2.39 8.43
CA PRO A 83 18.11 -1.55 7.71
C PRO A 83 18.20 -1.74 6.18
N GLU A 84 19.41 -1.99 5.66
CA GLU A 84 19.66 -2.27 4.24
C GLU A 84 18.90 -3.52 3.74
N LEU A 85 18.73 -4.52 4.61
CA LEU A 85 17.97 -5.72 4.27
C LEU A 85 16.49 -5.37 4.03
N VAL A 86 15.93 -4.48 4.85
CA VAL A 86 14.54 -4.02 4.70
C VAL A 86 14.41 -3.14 3.45
N ALA A 87 15.34 -2.21 3.26
CA ALA A 87 15.37 -1.37 2.07
C ALA A 87 15.40 -2.22 0.80
N HIS A 88 16.27 -3.24 0.72
CA HIS A 88 16.32 -4.17 -0.41
C HIS A 88 15.07 -5.05 -0.55
N ARG A 89 14.43 -5.48 0.55
CA ARG A 89 13.18 -6.25 0.48
C ARG A 89 12.02 -5.43 -0.07
N ASN A 90 12.01 -4.14 0.26
CA ASN A 90 10.89 -3.24 0.00
C ASN A 90 11.15 -2.22 -1.12
N ASP A 91 12.31 -2.26 -1.78
CA ASP A 91 12.74 -1.32 -2.84
C ASP A 91 11.73 -1.22 -4.00
N ARG A 92 11.12 -2.35 -4.39
CA ARG A 92 10.15 -2.44 -5.49
C ARG A 92 8.70 -2.40 -5.03
N VAL A 93 8.43 -2.16 -3.75
CA VAL A 93 7.04 -2.13 -3.25
C VAL A 93 6.22 -1.08 -3.98
N TYR A 94 6.79 0.12 -4.19
CA TYR A 94 6.13 1.16 -4.96
C TYR A 94 5.75 0.69 -6.37
N ASP A 95 6.72 0.14 -7.13
CA ASP A 95 6.49 -0.40 -8.48
C ASP A 95 5.46 -1.53 -8.50
N MET A 96 5.48 -2.38 -7.47
CA MET A 96 4.53 -3.48 -7.31
C MET A 96 3.10 -2.97 -7.09
N THR A 97 2.92 -1.91 -6.31
CA THR A 97 1.60 -1.31 -6.05
C THR A 97 0.97 -0.70 -7.32
N LEU A 98 1.78 -0.34 -8.32
CA LEU A 98 1.28 0.14 -9.62
C LEU A 98 0.62 -0.96 -10.46
N MET A 99 0.91 -2.24 -10.18
CA MET A 99 0.37 -3.38 -10.91
C MET A 99 -0.98 -3.85 -10.33
N PRO A 100 -2.11 -3.72 -11.07
CA PRO A 100 -3.42 -4.12 -10.53
C PRO A 100 -3.50 -5.61 -10.15
N MET A 101 -2.84 -6.48 -10.91
CA MET A 101 -2.77 -7.92 -10.60
C MET A 101 -2.04 -8.21 -9.29
N TRP A 102 -0.98 -7.46 -9.00
CA TRP A 102 -0.25 -7.63 -7.74
C TRP A 102 -1.11 -7.15 -6.57
N ARG A 103 -1.73 -5.97 -6.69
CA ARG A 103 -2.64 -5.41 -5.66
C ARG A 103 -3.81 -6.34 -5.35
N GLY A 104 -4.45 -6.91 -6.37
CA GLY A 104 -5.56 -7.84 -6.19
C GLY A 104 -5.19 -9.17 -5.53
N ARG A 105 -3.88 -9.45 -5.40
CA ARG A 105 -3.33 -10.65 -4.75
C ARG A 105 -2.60 -10.34 -3.46
N ASP A 106 -2.42 -9.06 -3.13
CA ASP A 106 -1.85 -8.67 -1.86
C ASP A 106 -2.89 -8.82 -0.74
N SER A 107 -2.44 -8.75 0.50
CA SER A 107 -3.30 -8.87 1.66
C SER A 107 -2.98 -7.78 2.68
N PRO A 108 -3.96 -7.34 3.49
CA PRO A 108 -3.74 -6.34 4.53
C PRO A 108 -2.68 -6.79 5.54
N GLN A 109 -2.63 -8.10 5.86
CA GLN A 109 -1.61 -8.62 6.77
C GLN A 109 -0.19 -8.45 6.22
N ARG A 110 0.00 -8.75 4.93
CA ARG A 110 1.31 -8.63 4.28
C ARG A 110 1.75 -7.18 4.12
N SER A 111 0.81 -6.29 3.81
CA SER A 111 1.04 -4.85 3.79
C SER A 111 1.42 -4.33 5.17
N PHE A 112 0.69 -4.73 6.21
CA PHE A 112 1.01 -4.39 7.60
C PHE A 112 2.40 -4.86 8.04
N TYR A 113 2.82 -6.06 7.63
CA TYR A 113 4.18 -6.53 7.91
C TYR A 113 5.26 -5.72 7.20
N ARG A 114 5.02 -5.25 5.97
CA ARG A 114 5.96 -4.33 5.29
C ARG A 114 6.03 -2.99 6.01
N MET A 115 4.90 -2.45 6.46
CA MET A 115 4.88 -1.22 7.27
C MET A 115 5.69 -1.40 8.56
N TYR A 116 5.48 -2.50 9.27
CA TYR A 116 6.25 -2.85 10.47
C TYR A 116 7.75 -2.97 10.18
N GLU A 117 8.14 -3.67 9.11
CA GLU A 117 9.56 -3.80 8.75
C GLU A 117 10.19 -2.43 8.45
N ASN A 118 9.51 -1.60 7.65
CA ASN A 118 9.96 -0.26 7.33
C ASN A 118 10.05 0.62 8.57
N PHE A 119 9.09 0.51 9.49
CA PHE A 119 9.11 1.22 10.76
C PHE A 119 10.33 0.84 11.59
N CYS A 120 10.55 -0.45 11.86
CA CYS A 120 11.68 -0.90 12.67
C CYS A 120 13.06 -0.60 12.05
N ALA A 121 13.14 -0.46 10.73
CA ALA A 121 14.37 -0.15 10.00
C ALA A 121 14.52 1.35 9.64
N GLU A 122 13.68 2.22 10.19
CA GLU A 122 13.70 3.68 9.94
C GLU A 122 13.59 4.05 8.45
N GLN A 123 12.92 3.21 7.65
CA GLN A 123 12.72 3.42 6.22
C GLN A 123 11.49 4.31 5.99
N GLY A 124 11.57 5.56 6.42
CA GLY A 124 10.44 6.50 6.45
C GLY A 124 9.71 6.67 5.11
N VAL A 125 10.45 6.87 4.02
CA VAL A 125 9.87 7.04 2.67
C VAL A 125 9.08 5.79 2.24
N LEU A 126 9.64 4.60 2.48
CA LEU A 126 8.97 3.33 2.14
C LEU A 126 7.76 3.07 3.05
N LEU A 127 7.85 3.46 4.32
CA LEU A 127 6.73 3.44 5.26
C LEU A 127 5.59 4.35 4.78
N GLY A 128 5.89 5.57 4.34
CA GLY A 128 4.91 6.50 3.77
C GLY A 128 4.18 5.91 2.56
N TYR A 129 4.92 5.34 1.59
CA TYR A 129 4.31 4.69 0.42
C TYR A 129 3.41 3.51 0.79
N GLU A 130 3.86 2.67 1.71
CA GLU A 130 3.11 1.49 2.14
C GLU A 130 1.85 1.89 2.94
N THR A 131 1.94 2.93 3.77
CA THR A 131 0.82 3.43 4.55
C THR A 131 -0.24 4.06 3.66
N GLU A 132 0.19 4.84 2.67
CA GLU A 132 -0.71 5.41 1.66
C GLU A 132 -1.34 4.33 0.78
N TYR A 133 -0.58 3.27 0.46
CA TYR A 133 -1.09 2.09 -0.23
C TYR A 133 -2.18 1.39 0.58
N PHE A 134 -1.96 1.15 1.88
CA PHE A 134 -2.95 0.55 2.78
C PHE A 134 -4.19 1.45 2.90
N TRP A 135 -4.02 2.77 3.05
CA TRP A 135 -5.11 3.73 3.14
C TRP A 135 -6.02 3.72 1.89
N LYS A 136 -5.45 3.56 0.70
CA LYS A 136 -6.21 3.51 -0.56
C LYS A 136 -7.08 2.26 -0.71
N HIS A 137 -6.84 1.23 0.09
CA HIS A 137 -7.68 0.04 0.13
C HIS A 137 -8.93 0.27 1.00
N ALA A 138 -10.05 0.54 0.32
CA ALA A 138 -11.35 0.79 0.93
C ALA A 138 -12.19 -0.48 1.14
N GLU A 139 -11.71 -1.64 0.67
CA GLU A 139 -12.43 -2.89 0.79
C GLU A 139 -12.54 -3.32 2.27
N PRO A 140 -13.69 -3.87 2.73
CA PRO A 140 -13.87 -4.25 4.13
C PRO A 140 -12.80 -5.22 4.67
N ALA A 141 -12.22 -6.04 3.80
CA ALA A 141 -11.12 -6.94 4.16
C ALA A 141 -9.88 -6.21 4.68
N TRP A 142 -9.67 -4.95 4.28
CA TRP A 142 -8.55 -4.09 4.68
C TRP A 142 -8.87 -3.21 5.91
N ALA A 143 -9.95 -3.49 6.62
CA ALA A 143 -10.24 -2.84 7.90
C ALA A 143 -9.19 -3.25 8.94
N LEU A 144 -8.63 -2.27 9.67
CA LEU A 144 -7.54 -2.51 10.63
C LEU A 144 -7.96 -3.50 11.72
N ARG A 145 -9.22 -3.43 12.17
CA ARG A 145 -9.81 -4.33 13.17
C ARG A 145 -9.79 -5.82 12.80
N LEU A 146 -9.64 -6.14 11.51
CA LEU A 146 -9.65 -7.53 11.02
C LEU A 146 -8.24 -8.13 10.91
N LEU A 147 -7.18 -7.37 11.19
CA LEU A 147 -5.82 -7.87 11.13
C LEU A 147 -5.62 -9.01 12.16
N PRO A 148 -5.34 -10.24 11.73
CA PRO A 148 -5.10 -11.35 12.65
C PRO A 148 -3.84 -11.12 13.49
N LYS A 149 -3.85 -11.65 14.71
CA LYS A 149 -2.66 -11.67 15.56
C LYS A 149 -1.53 -12.40 14.81
N PRO A 150 -0.32 -11.80 14.69
CA PRO A 150 0.85 -12.50 14.18
C PRO A 150 1.12 -13.72 15.05
N ARG A 151 1.06 -14.94 14.50
CA ARG A 151 1.41 -16.17 15.23
C ARG A 151 2.53 -16.87 14.48
N ALA A 152 3.66 -17.06 15.15
CA ALA A 152 4.64 -18.05 14.72
C ALA A 152 4.12 -19.45 15.09
N CYS A 153 4.45 -20.47 14.30
CA CYS A 153 4.26 -21.87 14.67
C CYS A 153 5.23 -22.33 15.80
N GLY A 154 5.60 -21.43 16.71
CA GLY A 154 6.66 -21.59 17.70
C GLY A 154 6.57 -20.55 18.82
N HIS A 155 7.70 -20.22 19.45
CA HIS A 155 7.75 -19.30 20.59
C HIS A 155 7.26 -17.88 20.25
N PRO A 156 6.41 -17.27 21.09
CA PRO A 156 5.97 -15.90 20.92
C PRO A 156 7.15 -14.94 21.08
N ASP A 157 7.29 -14.00 20.14
CA ASP A 157 8.26 -12.90 20.24
C ASP A 157 7.53 -11.70 20.83
N LEU A 158 7.77 -11.45 22.11
CA LEU A 158 7.12 -10.38 22.86
C LEU A 158 7.46 -8.99 22.29
N GLN A 159 8.69 -8.78 21.82
CA GLN A 159 9.11 -7.50 21.28
C GLN A 159 8.37 -7.20 19.98
N ARG A 160 8.32 -8.18 19.06
CA ARG A 160 7.56 -8.02 17.81
C ARG A 160 6.08 -7.77 18.09
N ASP A 161 5.47 -8.55 18.97
CA ASP A 161 4.05 -8.38 19.33
C ASP A 161 3.78 -6.98 19.92
N ALA A 162 4.66 -6.51 20.82
CA ALA A 162 4.54 -5.19 21.45
C ALA A 162 4.72 -4.03 20.46
N VAL A 163 5.71 -4.12 19.57
CA VAL A 163 5.93 -3.10 18.55
C VAL A 163 4.78 -3.09 17.55
N MET A 164 4.34 -4.24 17.05
CA MET A 164 3.19 -4.32 16.14
C MET A 164 1.90 -3.79 16.76
N ALA A 165 1.64 -4.11 18.04
CA ALA A 165 0.47 -3.61 18.75
C ALA A 165 0.51 -2.09 18.91
N SER A 166 1.66 -1.52 19.30
CA SER A 166 1.85 -0.07 19.46
C SER A 166 1.72 0.66 18.11
N PHE A 167 2.37 0.11 17.09
CA PHE A 167 2.35 0.64 15.74
C PHE A 167 0.94 0.62 15.15
N LEU A 168 0.17 -0.45 15.37
CA LEU A 168 -1.20 -0.53 14.87
C LEU A 168 -2.15 0.47 15.53
N GLU A 169 -1.95 0.80 16.81
CA GLU A 169 -2.68 1.88 17.48
C GLU A 169 -2.34 3.25 16.88
N ASP A 170 -1.06 3.48 16.58
CA ASP A 170 -0.63 4.72 15.92
C ASP A 170 -1.21 4.85 14.50
N VAL A 171 -1.22 3.77 13.70
CA VAL A 171 -1.90 3.74 12.39
C VAL A 171 -3.39 4.06 12.53
N VAL A 172 -4.09 3.49 13.52
CA VAL A 172 -5.51 3.78 13.78
C VAL A 172 -5.72 5.25 14.13
N ASN A 173 -4.88 5.83 15.00
CA ASN A 173 -4.95 7.23 15.36
C ASN A 173 -4.76 8.14 14.14
N ALA A 174 -3.75 7.85 13.31
CA ALA A 174 -3.47 8.64 12.12
C ALA A 174 -4.59 8.54 11.08
N PHE A 175 -5.19 7.35 10.93
CA PHE A 175 -6.33 7.14 10.03
C PHE A 175 -7.59 7.84 10.52
N ASN A 176 -7.88 7.80 11.82
CA ASN A 176 -9.00 8.53 12.40
C ASN A 176 -8.82 10.03 12.26
N TRP A 177 -7.61 10.56 12.47
CA TRP A 177 -7.29 11.96 12.21
C TRP A 177 -7.54 12.35 10.74
N ARG A 178 -7.16 11.50 9.77
CA ARG A 178 -7.50 11.72 8.35
C ARG A 178 -9.02 11.74 8.12
N LEU A 179 -9.77 10.84 8.74
CA LEU A 179 -11.23 10.81 8.64
C LEU A 179 -11.87 12.08 9.23
N GLU A 180 -11.32 12.61 10.33
CA GLU A 180 -11.73 13.87 10.93
C GLU A 180 -11.48 15.08 10.02
N LEU A 181 -10.42 15.04 9.20
CA LEU A 181 -10.15 16.04 8.17
C LEU A 181 -11.10 15.96 6.97
N GLY A 182 -11.97 14.95 6.91
CA GLY A 182 -12.86 14.76 5.78
C GLY A 182 -12.30 13.85 4.70
N LEU A 183 -11.07 13.36 4.84
CA LEU A 183 -10.50 12.40 3.89
C LEU A 183 -11.27 11.08 4.00
N ARG A 184 -11.46 10.41 2.87
CA ARG A 184 -12.18 9.13 2.79
C ARG A 184 -11.38 8.12 1.99
N ARG A 185 -11.44 6.85 2.38
CA ARG A 185 -10.80 5.77 1.61
C ARG A 185 -11.57 5.53 0.31
N GLY A 186 -10.92 5.72 -0.83
CA GLY A 186 -11.50 5.46 -2.15
C GLY A 186 -12.69 6.36 -2.52
N ALA A 187 -12.91 7.46 -1.80
CA ALA A 187 -13.99 8.40 -2.04
C ALA A 187 -13.49 9.85 -1.97
N PRO A 188 -14.21 10.82 -2.57
CA PRO A 188 -13.84 12.23 -2.49
C PRO A 188 -13.78 12.75 -1.05
N LEU A 189 -13.04 13.85 -0.87
CA LEU A 189 -13.03 14.63 0.36
C LEU A 189 -14.46 15.06 0.73
N VAL A 190 -14.82 14.91 2.00
CA VAL A 190 -16.07 15.42 2.56
C VAL A 190 -15.73 16.60 3.46
N GLU A 191 -16.15 17.79 3.07
CA GLU A 191 -15.84 19.02 3.80
C GLU A 191 -16.42 18.98 5.23
N ARG A 192 -15.69 19.62 6.14
CA ARG A 192 -16.17 19.86 7.51
C ARG A 192 -17.36 20.83 7.47
N ALA A 193 -18.17 20.81 8.51
CA ALA A 193 -19.17 21.86 8.69
C ALA A 193 -18.48 23.22 8.90
N ASP A 194 -19.22 24.31 8.62
CA ASP A 194 -18.71 25.68 8.74
C ASP A 194 -18.19 26.03 10.14
N ASP A 195 -18.66 25.33 11.16
CA ASP A 195 -18.24 25.46 12.57
C ASP A 195 -16.98 24.65 12.92
N GLY A 196 -16.39 23.95 11.96
CA GLY A 196 -15.21 23.10 12.13
C GLY A 196 -15.53 21.66 12.57
N THR A 197 -16.79 21.29 12.75
CA THR A 197 -17.19 19.93 13.13
C THR A 197 -16.81 18.93 12.02
N PRO A 198 -16.11 17.83 12.37
CA PRO A 198 -15.80 16.77 11.40
C PRO A 198 -17.06 16.20 10.74
N ALA A 199 -17.00 16.01 9.42
CA ALA A 199 -18.07 15.32 8.70
C ALA A 199 -18.23 13.88 9.25
N PRO A 200 -19.47 13.34 9.36
CA PRO A 200 -19.71 12.01 9.92
C PRO A 200 -18.82 10.94 9.28
N PHE A 201 -18.19 10.11 10.13
CA PHE A 201 -17.37 8.98 9.72
C PHE A 201 -17.49 7.83 10.72
N VAL A 202 -17.14 6.62 10.28
CA VAL A 202 -17.00 5.45 11.17
C VAL A 202 -15.53 5.35 11.57
N PRO A 203 -15.18 5.51 12.86
CA PRO A 203 -13.80 5.42 13.29
C PRO A 203 -13.21 4.02 13.06
N GLU A 204 -11.98 3.99 12.60
CA GLU A 204 -11.13 2.81 12.61
C GLU A 204 -10.85 2.36 14.05
N ARG A 205 -10.69 1.05 14.22
CA ARG A 205 -10.44 0.43 15.52
C ARG A 205 -9.31 -0.58 15.39
N CYS A 206 -8.55 -0.73 16.46
CA CYS A 206 -7.57 -1.82 16.56
C CYS A 206 -8.28 -3.18 16.66
N PRO A 207 -7.62 -4.26 16.22
CA PRO A 207 -8.02 -5.62 16.56
C PRO A 207 -8.04 -5.87 18.07
N ASP A 208 -8.90 -6.78 18.52
CA ASP A 208 -9.04 -7.14 19.94
C ASP A 208 -7.73 -7.66 20.56
N TRP A 209 -6.87 -8.29 19.76
CA TRP A 209 -5.60 -8.84 20.26
C TRP A 209 -4.61 -7.75 20.69
N VAL A 210 -4.72 -6.53 20.15
CA VAL A 210 -3.80 -5.41 20.47
C VAL A 210 -3.92 -5.01 21.94
N ALA A 211 -5.14 -5.02 22.48
CA ALA A 211 -5.40 -4.70 23.88
C ALA A 211 -4.84 -5.76 24.85
N GLN A 212 -4.56 -6.97 24.36
CA GLN A 212 -4.03 -8.08 25.15
C GLN A 212 -2.50 -8.06 25.24
N VAL A 213 -1.84 -7.20 24.46
CA VAL A 213 -0.38 -7.08 24.46
C VAL A 213 0.05 -6.08 25.54
N GLY A 214 0.57 -6.63 26.64
CA GLY A 214 1.11 -5.86 27.76
C GLY A 214 2.51 -5.28 27.51
N PRO A 215 3.08 -4.61 28.52
CA PRO A 215 4.41 -4.03 28.43
C PRO A 215 5.53 -5.07 28.41
N LEU A 216 6.65 -4.68 27.77
CA LEU A 216 7.87 -5.47 27.75
C LEU A 216 8.57 -5.44 29.11
N PRO A 217 9.20 -6.56 29.53
CA PRO A 217 9.95 -6.62 30.78
C PRO A 217 11.17 -5.70 30.79
N GLU A 218 11.78 -5.50 29.61
CA GLU A 218 12.90 -4.59 29.40
C GLU A 218 12.53 -3.52 28.38
N THR A 219 13.03 -2.30 28.60
CA THR A 219 12.77 -1.19 27.69
C THR A 219 13.40 -1.47 26.32
N LEU A 220 12.59 -1.38 25.27
CA LEU A 220 13.05 -1.51 23.90
C LEU A 220 13.29 -0.11 23.31
N LEU A 221 14.54 0.17 22.94
CA LEU A 221 14.91 1.38 22.20
C LEU A 221 14.85 1.06 20.69
N LEU A 222 13.85 1.60 19.99
CA LEU A 222 13.66 1.40 18.55
C LEU A 222 14.33 2.46 17.68
N HIS A 223 14.18 3.73 18.05
CA HIS A 223 14.75 4.85 17.31
C HIS A 223 15.48 5.74 18.32
N GLU A 224 16.66 6.21 17.95
CA GLU A 224 17.36 7.20 18.76
C GLU A 224 16.55 8.51 18.71
N ASP A 225 16.11 8.94 19.89
CA ASP A 225 15.33 10.15 20.05
C ASP A 225 16.30 11.34 20.04
N TRP A 226 16.49 11.96 18.87
CA TRP A 226 17.35 13.14 18.76
C TRP A 226 16.81 14.32 19.58
N ASP A 227 15.52 14.31 19.95
CA ASP A 227 14.86 15.33 20.77
C ASP A 227 15.02 15.12 22.28
N MET A 228 15.54 13.99 22.75
CA MET A 228 15.93 13.86 24.18
C MET A 228 17.14 14.73 24.56
N LEU A 229 17.78 15.40 23.60
CA LEU A 229 18.88 16.35 23.84
C LEU A 229 18.43 17.83 23.88
N ILE A 230 17.15 18.13 23.64
CA ILE A 230 16.61 19.49 23.75
C ILE A 230 15.55 19.52 24.86
N PRO A 231 15.85 20.05 26.06
CA PRO A 231 14.81 20.31 27.05
C PRO A 231 13.95 21.47 26.55
N GLY A 232 12.77 21.16 26.02
CA GLY A 232 11.78 22.11 25.51
C GLY A 232 10.34 21.68 25.84
N ASP A 233 9.52 22.66 26.25
CA ASP A 233 8.16 22.55 26.79
C ASP A 233 7.09 22.07 25.79
N ASP A 234 7.28 20.92 25.16
CA ASP A 234 6.44 20.48 24.04
C ASP A 234 5.41 19.44 24.51
N ALA A 235 4.47 19.88 25.36
CA ALA A 235 3.37 19.04 25.87
C ALA A 235 2.47 18.43 24.76
N GLY A 236 2.62 18.86 23.50
CA GLY A 236 1.92 18.33 22.33
C GLY A 236 2.62 17.18 21.60
N ALA A 237 3.96 17.09 21.62
CA ALA A 237 4.71 16.02 20.95
C ALA A 237 4.56 14.66 21.67
N SER A 238 4.26 14.71 22.97
CA SER A 238 4.11 13.55 23.85
C SER A 238 2.92 12.62 23.53
N VAL A 239 1.87 13.09 22.85
CA VAL A 239 0.61 12.31 22.74
C VAL A 239 0.73 11.16 21.73
N HIS A 240 1.59 11.29 20.73
CA HIS A 240 1.78 10.29 19.67
C HIS A 240 2.61 9.08 20.10
N LEU A 241 3.31 9.19 21.23
CA LEU A 241 4.17 8.13 21.76
C LEU A 241 3.46 7.25 22.81
N GLU A 242 2.24 7.60 23.22
CA GLU A 242 1.46 6.84 24.21
C GLU A 242 1.29 5.34 23.87
N PRO A 243 1.03 4.94 22.61
CA PRO A 243 0.98 3.53 22.23
C PRO A 243 2.26 2.75 22.56
N TYR A 244 3.41 3.41 22.43
CA TYR A 244 4.74 2.81 22.63
C TYR A 244 5.14 2.84 24.10
N ARG A 245 4.93 3.98 24.79
CA ARG A 245 5.26 4.15 26.21
C ARG A 245 4.54 3.14 27.10
N LYS A 246 3.24 2.91 26.87
CA LYS A 246 2.47 1.92 27.65
C LYS A 246 2.97 0.48 27.46
N ARG A 247 3.80 0.22 26.44
CA ARG A 247 4.42 -1.07 26.19
C ARG A 247 5.92 -1.13 26.52
N ASN A 248 6.44 -0.13 27.21
CA ASN A 248 7.86 -0.01 27.55
C ASN A 248 8.77 0.05 26.30
N ILE A 249 8.33 0.79 25.29
CA ILE A 249 9.07 1.04 24.04
C ILE A 249 9.38 2.53 23.94
N VAL A 250 10.63 2.86 23.64
CA VAL A 250 11.06 4.20 23.24
C VAL A 250 11.23 4.19 21.73
N ALA A 251 10.40 4.97 21.06
CA ALA A 251 10.52 5.29 19.64
C ALA A 251 10.61 6.81 19.56
N GLY A 252 11.69 7.34 18.99
CA GLY A 252 11.86 8.78 18.81
C GLY A 252 10.81 9.38 17.87
N ASP A 253 10.55 10.67 18.03
CA ASP A 253 9.70 11.47 17.13
C ASP A 253 10.47 11.75 15.85
N THR A 254 10.75 10.70 15.10
CA THR A 254 11.35 10.88 13.79
C THR A 254 10.31 11.60 12.92
N GLU A 255 10.72 12.58 12.12
CA GLU A 255 9.95 13.00 10.93
C GLU A 255 9.53 11.79 10.07
N SER A 256 10.19 10.64 10.32
CA SER A 256 9.93 9.30 9.81
C SER A 256 8.70 8.56 10.38
N GLY A 257 8.13 9.01 11.50
CA GLY A 257 6.94 8.42 12.11
C GLY A 257 5.72 8.52 11.19
N ILE A 258 4.74 7.63 11.35
CA ILE A 258 3.52 7.63 10.52
C ILE A 258 2.89 9.04 10.53
N ASN A 259 2.88 9.74 11.65
CA ASN A 259 2.33 11.08 11.75
C ASN A 259 3.15 12.15 11.01
N GLY A 260 4.48 12.05 10.95
CA GLY A 260 5.33 12.96 10.16
C GLY A 260 5.01 12.90 8.67
N TYR A 261 4.81 11.70 8.12
CA TYR A 261 4.45 11.51 6.71
C TYR A 261 2.97 11.62 6.40
N LEU A 262 2.07 11.26 7.32
CA LEU A 262 0.63 11.32 7.07
C LEU A 262 0.03 12.70 7.34
N ARG A 263 0.68 13.56 8.12
CA ARG A 263 0.18 14.92 8.46
C ARG A 263 0.68 16.04 7.55
N THR A 264 1.76 15.81 6.80
CA THR A 264 2.38 16.82 5.93
C THR A 264 1.93 16.72 4.46
N GLY A 265 1.12 15.72 4.11
CA GLY A 265 0.63 15.46 2.74
C GLY A 265 -0.84 15.78 2.52
#